data_AF-A0A3C1QSS0-F1
#
_entry.id   AF-A0A3C1QSS0-F1
#
_cell.length_a   1.000
_cell.length_b   1.000
_cell.length_c   1.000
_cell.angle_alpha   90.00
_cell.angle_beta   90.00
_cell.angle_gamma   90.00
#
_symmetry.space_group_name_H-M   'P 1'
#
loop_
_entity.id
_entity.type
_entity.pdbx_description
1 polymer ?
#
loop_
_entity_poly.entity_id
_entity_poly.type
_entity_poly.pdbx_seq_one_letter_code
_entity_poly.pdbx_strand_id
1 'polypeptide(L)'
;MRSVRRARPTLDPIRSYHPRTAFDAARSGNDRRRRSNVYTGVMSGADPDSRRNFLFGRVSSALRRIETAGASGADSGTDGAAGIEGADEAAARGNGGSDWLLEFTRDAMACRWQVLLDPDGPTDRAEGAIDALALLDPLEDQLSVYRESSEISRLNRTAATDWVSVEERLYELLETGRRLHRLTDGAFDMTAGPLSRVWGFHRREGRVPTAEELREALSRVGTDRVEFDAARRAIRYLVPGIEINLGGIGKGHALDRVVERLIGWGVRDVLVHGGQSSVAARGRRRAGAEGWLVGLSHPVWPGRRLAEIRLQDEALGTSGTGRQHFYHQGKRYGHILDPRTGMPSDALLSATVIAPTAAEADAAATACHVLGEARSIRLIESQPNWRGLLAVADGARDRVRLVPIRLDGRWERLE
;
A
#
# COMPACT_ATOMS: atom_id res chain seq x y z
N MET A 1 -67.01 -25.88 -18.85
CA MET A 1 -67.45 -24.83 -17.89
C MET A 1 -66.30 -24.63 -16.90
N ARG A 2 -65.61 -23.50 -16.69
CA ARG A 2 -65.57 -22.09 -17.15
C ARG A 2 -64.05 -21.75 -17.22
N SER A 3 -63.42 -21.44 -18.36
CA SER A 3 -63.18 -20.10 -18.96
C SER A 3 -63.08 -18.93 -17.96
N VAL A 4 -61.88 -18.32 -17.82
CA VAL A 4 -61.62 -16.85 -17.93
C VAL A 4 -60.16 -16.62 -18.39
N ARG A 5 -59.98 -15.56 -19.18
CA ARG A 5 -58.89 -15.18 -20.08
C ARG A 5 -57.76 -14.36 -19.45
N ARG A 6 -56.57 -14.48 -20.08
CA ARG A 6 -55.48 -13.51 -20.39
C ARG A 6 -55.53 -12.09 -19.77
N ALA A 7 -54.35 -11.63 -19.34
CA ALA A 7 -53.73 -10.38 -19.86
C ALA A 7 -52.20 -10.35 -19.59
N ARG A 8 -51.41 -10.09 -20.63
CA ARG A 8 -49.99 -9.65 -20.55
C ARG A 8 -49.97 -8.12 -20.48
N PRO A 9 -48.99 -7.47 -19.83
CA PRO A 9 -48.63 -6.10 -20.14
C PRO A 9 -47.48 -6.04 -21.16
N THR A 10 -47.62 -5.08 -22.04
CA THR A 10 -46.83 -4.71 -23.21
C THR A 10 -45.54 -3.96 -22.85
N LEU A 11 -44.51 -4.19 -23.67
CA LEU A 11 -43.34 -3.32 -23.86
C LEU A 11 -43.80 -2.00 -24.50
N ASP A 12 -43.25 -0.88 -24.02
CA ASP A 12 -43.25 0.40 -24.73
C ASP A 12 -41.82 0.97 -24.83
N PRO A 13 -41.50 1.77 -25.88
CA PRO A 13 -40.15 1.89 -26.41
C PRO A 13 -39.36 3.12 -25.94
N ILE A 14 -38.04 2.96 -26.01
CA ILE A 14 -36.98 3.92 -26.38
C ILE A 14 -37.36 5.41 -26.29
N ARG A 15 -36.78 6.12 -25.32
CA ARG A 15 -36.50 7.56 -25.41
C ARG A 15 -34.99 7.81 -25.38
N SER A 16 -34.46 8.11 -26.55
CA SER A 16 -33.15 8.71 -26.80
C SER A 16 -33.05 10.07 -26.11
N TYR A 17 -32.00 10.28 -25.30
CA TYR A 17 -31.65 11.59 -24.77
C TYR A 17 -30.30 12.04 -25.37
N HIS A 18 -30.39 12.95 -26.34
CA HIS A 18 -29.30 13.79 -26.83
C HIS A 18 -29.60 15.24 -26.45
N PRO A 19 -28.60 15.98 -25.96
CA PRO A 19 -28.42 17.37 -26.37
C PRO A 19 -27.00 17.52 -26.95
N ARG A 20 -26.87 17.65 -28.27
CA ARG A 20 -26.72 18.91 -29.01
C ARG A 20 -25.55 19.78 -28.53
N THR A 21 -24.47 19.64 -29.29
CA THR A 21 -23.45 20.63 -29.62
C THR A 21 -24.04 22.00 -29.96
N ALA A 22 -23.40 23.07 -29.48
CA ALA A 22 -23.51 24.42 -30.02
C ALA A 22 -22.11 25.06 -30.06
N PHE A 23 -21.52 25.06 -31.26
CA PHE A 23 -20.50 26.00 -31.72
C PHE A 23 -21.28 27.11 -32.46
N ASP A 24 -21.18 28.37 -32.06
CA ASP A 24 -20.34 29.37 -32.75
C ASP A 24 -20.60 30.83 -32.34
N ALA A 25 -19.48 31.57 -32.33
CA ALA A 25 -19.28 33.00 -32.61
C ALA A 25 -19.91 34.12 -31.73
N ALA A 26 -19.03 34.84 -31.01
CA ALA A 26 -18.93 36.30 -31.11
C ALA A 26 -17.55 36.81 -30.64
N ARG A 27 -16.84 37.49 -31.56
CA ARG A 27 -15.65 38.32 -31.30
C ARG A 27 -16.08 39.69 -30.78
N SER A 28 -15.39 40.22 -29.77
CA SER A 28 -14.82 41.59 -29.77
C SER A 28 -14.01 41.82 -28.49
N GLY A 29 -12.88 42.50 -28.61
CA GLY A 29 -11.79 42.49 -27.65
C GLY A 29 -12.02 43.29 -26.36
N ASN A 30 -11.14 43.08 -25.39
CA ASN A 30 -10.22 44.15 -25.02
C ASN A 30 -8.99 43.59 -24.31
N ASP A 31 -7.89 44.25 -24.61
CA ASP A 31 -6.51 44.08 -24.18
C ASP A 31 -6.34 44.14 -22.65
N ARG A 32 -5.57 43.22 -22.07
CA ARG A 32 -4.78 43.44 -20.84
C ARG A 32 -3.78 42.31 -20.60
N ARG A 33 -2.56 42.57 -21.07
CA ARG A 33 -1.25 42.10 -20.56
C ARG A 33 -1.30 41.30 -19.24
N ARG A 34 -0.97 40.00 -19.30
CA ARG A 34 -0.28 39.31 -18.20
C ARG A 34 0.85 38.45 -18.77
N ARG A 35 2.06 38.75 -18.29
CA ARG A 35 3.32 38.12 -18.64
C ARG A 35 3.25 36.62 -18.36
N SER A 36 3.50 35.81 -19.38
CA SER A 36 3.74 34.38 -19.30
C SER A 36 5.19 34.15 -18.85
N ASN A 37 5.38 33.70 -17.61
CA ASN A 37 6.61 33.01 -17.23
C ASN A 37 6.48 31.56 -17.69
N VAL A 38 7.08 31.26 -18.84
CA VAL A 38 7.29 29.89 -19.32
C VAL A 38 8.49 29.34 -18.54
N TYR A 39 8.23 28.42 -17.61
CA TYR A 39 9.29 27.63 -16.97
C TYR A 39 9.51 26.37 -17.82
N THR A 40 10.44 26.44 -18.77
CA THR A 40 11.01 25.25 -19.42
C THR A 40 12.05 24.64 -18.49
N GLY A 41 11.62 23.73 -17.62
CA GLY A 41 12.52 22.86 -16.87
C GLY A 41 13.01 21.73 -17.77
N VAL A 42 14.13 21.94 -18.46
CA VAL A 42 14.92 20.86 -19.07
C VAL A 42 15.68 20.17 -17.94
N MET A 43 15.33 18.93 -17.58
CA MET A 43 16.24 18.07 -16.82
C MET A 43 17.14 17.33 -17.81
N SER A 44 18.37 17.82 -17.89
CA SER A 44 19.51 17.18 -18.53
C SER A 44 20.09 16.08 -17.65
N GLY A 45 20.55 15.00 -18.28
CA GLY A 45 21.65 14.17 -17.77
C GLY A 45 21.23 12.84 -17.16
N ALA A 46 21.08 11.83 -18.01
CA ALA A 46 21.22 10.44 -17.58
C ALA A 46 22.68 10.22 -17.15
N ASP A 47 22.88 9.84 -15.89
CA ASP A 47 24.15 9.31 -15.39
C ASP A 47 24.20 7.79 -15.69
N PRO A 48 25.10 7.31 -16.57
CA PRO A 48 25.21 5.90 -16.92
C PRO A 48 25.75 4.99 -15.81
N ASP A 49 26.26 5.53 -14.70
CA ASP A 49 26.91 4.73 -13.65
C ASP A 49 25.97 4.28 -12.50
N SER A 50 24.70 4.67 -12.55
CA SER A 50 23.67 4.25 -11.58
C SER A 50 23.33 2.74 -11.65
N ARG A 51 23.61 2.06 -12.77
CA ARG A 51 23.31 0.62 -12.94
C ARG A 51 24.37 -0.32 -12.36
N ARG A 52 25.61 0.12 -12.18
CA ARG A 52 26.72 -0.74 -11.69
C ARG A 52 26.86 -0.75 -10.16
N ASN A 53 26.42 0.30 -9.47
CA ASN A 53 26.41 0.34 -8.01
C ASN A 53 25.20 -0.36 -7.36
N PHE A 54 24.24 -0.82 -8.17
CA PHE A 54 23.05 -1.57 -7.70
C PHE A 54 23.33 -3.08 -7.50
N LEU A 55 24.46 -3.60 -7.99
CA LEU A 55 24.78 -5.04 -8.00
C LEU A 55 25.86 -5.48 -7.01
N PHE A 56 26.39 -4.58 -6.17
CA PHE A 56 27.31 -4.96 -5.11
C PHE A 56 26.84 -4.42 -3.77
N GLY A 57 26.33 -5.33 -2.94
CA GLY A 57 25.89 -5.06 -1.58
C GLY A 57 27.00 -4.41 -0.76
N ARG A 58 26.76 -3.17 -0.35
CA ARG A 58 27.46 -2.55 0.76
C ARG A 58 26.50 -2.47 1.94
N VAL A 59 26.79 -3.26 2.96
CA VAL A 59 26.23 -3.14 4.31
C VAL A 59 26.56 -1.72 4.79
N SER A 60 25.55 -0.86 4.82
CA SER A 60 25.69 0.49 5.39
C SER A 60 25.23 0.46 6.84
N SER A 61 26.20 0.74 7.70
CA SER A 61 26.17 0.83 9.16
C SER A 61 25.06 1.70 9.73
N ALA A 62 24.55 1.29 10.88
CA ALA A 62 23.60 1.99 11.74
C ALA A 62 23.98 3.46 12.00
N LEU A 63 23.02 4.37 11.83
CA LEU A 63 23.13 5.75 12.30
C LEU A 63 21.85 6.17 13.01
N ARG A 64 22.04 6.59 14.28
CA ARG A 64 21.07 7.19 15.19
C ARG A 64 20.52 8.50 14.61
N ARG A 65 19.21 8.71 14.71
CA ARG A 65 18.61 10.05 14.64
C ARG A 65 18.17 10.48 16.04
N ILE A 66 18.66 11.62 16.48
CA ILE A 66 18.32 12.29 17.74
C ILE A 66 17.25 13.33 17.40
N GLU A 67 16.09 13.27 18.04
CA GLU A 67 15.16 14.40 18.14
C GLU A 67 15.12 14.83 19.61
N THR A 68 15.67 16.01 19.89
CA THR A 68 15.58 16.67 21.20
C THR A 68 14.42 17.67 21.14
N ALA A 69 13.41 17.49 21.97
CA ALA A 69 12.37 18.48 22.23
C ALA A 69 12.63 19.17 23.57
N GLY A 70 12.58 20.51 23.58
CA GLY A 70 12.35 21.30 24.79
C GLY A 70 13.57 22.01 25.38
N ALA A 71 14.06 23.06 24.70
CA ALA A 71 14.80 24.13 25.35
C ALA A 71 13.82 25.26 25.72
N SER A 72 13.57 25.43 27.02
CA SER A 72 13.15 26.70 27.61
C SER A 72 13.60 26.71 29.07
N GLY A 73 14.39 27.72 29.42
CA GLY A 73 15.28 27.72 30.57
C GLY A 73 14.64 28.04 31.92
N ALA A 74 15.45 27.93 32.97
CA ALA A 74 15.77 29.00 33.90
C ALA A 74 16.93 28.57 34.79
N ASP A 75 17.67 29.58 35.23
CA ASP A 75 18.97 29.60 35.89
C ASP A 75 18.87 29.44 37.42
N SER A 76 20.04 29.30 38.05
CA SER A 76 20.43 29.53 39.46
C SER A 76 20.53 28.34 40.45
N GLY A 77 21.73 28.21 41.05
CA GLY A 77 21.86 27.94 42.50
C GLY A 77 22.72 26.74 42.97
N THR A 78 24.05 26.95 43.03
CA THR A 78 25.04 26.56 44.09
C THR A 78 24.89 25.31 44.99
N ASP A 79 26.00 24.56 45.03
CA ASP A 79 26.70 23.88 46.16
C ASP A 79 25.98 22.92 47.13
N GLY A 80 26.60 21.75 47.32
CA GLY A 80 26.43 20.93 48.52
C GLY A 80 26.73 19.44 48.33
N ALA A 81 27.97 19.03 48.55
CA ALA A 81 28.36 17.63 48.73
C ALA A 81 28.01 17.14 50.15
N ALA A 82 27.38 15.97 50.28
CA ALA A 82 27.73 14.88 51.23
C ALA A 82 26.58 13.88 51.44
N GLY A 83 26.80 12.64 51.00
CA GLY A 83 26.50 11.36 51.67
C GLY A 83 25.10 11.06 52.20
N ILE A 84 24.39 10.13 51.54
CA ILE A 84 23.72 9.00 52.19
C ILE A 84 23.92 7.75 51.31
N GLU A 85 24.64 6.77 51.85
CA GLU A 85 24.79 5.42 51.33
C GLU A 85 23.48 4.63 51.45
N GLY A 86 23.21 3.78 50.46
CA GLY A 86 22.68 2.44 50.69
C GLY A 86 21.26 2.30 51.25
N ALA A 87 20.25 2.63 50.46
CA ALA A 87 18.90 2.04 50.61
C ALA A 87 18.00 2.11 49.36
N ASP A 88 18.37 2.86 48.32
CA ASP A 88 17.47 3.16 47.19
C ASP A 88 17.83 2.53 45.83
N GLU A 89 18.90 1.73 45.74
CA GLU A 89 19.27 1.08 44.45
C GLU A 89 18.34 -0.07 44.06
N ALA A 90 17.53 -0.59 44.99
CA ALA A 90 16.51 -1.61 44.69
C ALA A 90 15.16 -1.01 44.29
N ALA A 91 14.89 0.25 44.65
CA ALA A 91 13.66 0.97 44.31
C ALA A 91 13.77 1.81 43.02
N ALA A 92 15.00 2.11 42.57
CA ALA A 92 15.29 2.79 41.31
C ALA A 92 15.17 1.91 40.05
N ARG A 93 14.79 0.63 40.18
CA ARG A 93 14.37 -0.22 39.04
C ARG A 93 12.88 -0.02 38.69
N GLY A 94 12.36 1.18 38.96
CA GLY A 94 11.03 1.61 38.56
C GLY A 94 10.96 1.78 37.03
N ASN A 95 10.43 0.76 36.36
CA ASN A 95 9.61 0.85 35.14
C ASN A 95 10.07 1.86 34.05
N GLY A 96 11.37 1.91 33.75
CA GLY A 96 11.96 2.82 32.76
C GLY A 96 12.36 2.09 31.49
N GLY A 97 11.40 1.74 30.63
CA GLY A 97 11.74 1.30 29.27
C GLY A 97 12.49 2.42 28.55
N SER A 98 13.63 2.11 27.91
CA SER A 98 14.49 3.14 27.32
C SER A 98 13.78 4.00 26.26
N ASP A 99 14.18 5.27 26.11
CA ASP A 99 13.66 6.20 25.09
C ASP A 99 14.05 5.90 23.65
N TRP A 100 14.92 4.91 23.46
CA TRP A 100 15.54 4.60 22.19
C TRP A 100 14.92 3.35 21.57
N LEU A 101 14.88 3.32 20.24
CA LEU A 101 14.56 2.12 19.48
C LEU A 101 15.81 1.68 18.69
N LEU A 102 16.00 0.38 18.57
CA LEU A 102 16.92 -0.20 17.60
C LEU A 102 16.23 -0.23 16.25
N GLU A 103 16.89 0.31 15.23
CA GLU A 103 16.40 0.30 13.85
C GLU A 103 17.34 -0.53 12.97
N PHE A 104 16.78 -1.53 12.29
CA PHE A 104 17.47 -2.33 11.28
C PHE A 104 16.81 -2.08 9.94
N THR A 105 17.60 -1.88 8.89
CA THR A 105 17.04 -1.53 7.58
C THR A 105 17.66 -2.32 6.44
N ARG A 106 16.87 -2.59 5.41
CA ARG A 106 17.31 -3.21 4.16
C ARG A 106 16.53 -2.62 2.99
N ASP A 107 17.18 -2.37 1.87
CA ASP A 107 16.49 -2.03 0.62
C ASP A 107 16.16 -3.31 -0.15
N ALA A 108 14.88 -3.52 -0.46
CA ALA A 108 14.39 -4.66 -1.22
C ALA A 108 12.99 -4.35 -1.76
N MET A 109 12.57 -5.03 -2.83
CA MET A 109 11.25 -4.85 -3.45
C MET A 109 10.96 -3.38 -3.82
N ALA A 110 12.01 -2.67 -4.27
CA ALA A 110 11.99 -1.24 -4.64
C ALA A 110 11.58 -0.27 -3.51
N CYS A 111 11.77 -0.63 -2.24
CA CYS A 111 11.61 0.28 -1.11
C CYS A 111 12.55 -0.04 0.06
N ARG A 112 12.67 0.90 0.99
CA ARG A 112 13.38 0.69 2.26
C ARG A 112 12.47 -0.02 3.26
N TRP A 113 12.99 -1.09 3.84
CA TRP A 113 12.37 -1.83 4.95
C TRP A 113 13.01 -1.41 6.27
N GLN A 114 12.21 -1.40 7.34
CA GLN A 114 12.67 -1.04 8.68
C GLN A 114 12.07 -2.00 9.69
N VAL A 115 12.89 -2.55 10.58
CA VAL A 115 12.48 -3.29 11.78
C VAL A 115 12.86 -2.43 12.98
N LEU A 116 11.86 -2.08 13.80
CA LEU A 116 12.02 -1.29 15.00
C LEU A 116 11.76 -2.17 16.22
N LEU A 117 12.76 -2.25 17.10
CA LEU A 117 12.74 -3.05 18.32
C LEU A 117 13.09 -2.18 19.52
N ASP A 118 12.50 -2.45 20.67
CA ASP A 118 13.07 -1.96 21.92
C ASP A 118 14.46 -2.58 22.15
N PRO A 119 15.37 -1.90 22.85
CA PRO A 119 16.67 -2.46 23.20
C PRO A 119 16.62 -3.40 24.42
N ASP A 120 15.52 -3.41 25.17
CA ASP A 120 15.28 -4.29 26.33
C ASP A 120 14.57 -5.59 25.89
N GLY A 121 15.10 -6.79 26.21
CA GLY A 121 14.66 -8.08 25.58
C GLY A 121 15.78 -9.11 25.29
N PRO A 122 15.57 -10.11 24.41
CA PRO A 122 16.55 -11.16 24.11
C PRO A 122 17.87 -10.64 23.52
N THR A 123 19.00 -11.29 23.84
CA THR A 123 20.34 -10.85 23.40
C THR A 123 20.55 -11.01 21.88
N ASP A 124 19.89 -11.98 21.26
CA ASP A 124 20.00 -12.37 19.85
C ASP A 124 19.02 -11.63 18.91
N ARG A 125 18.18 -10.73 19.43
CA ARG A 125 17.15 -10.05 18.60
C ARG A 125 17.72 -9.27 17.41
N ALA A 126 18.95 -8.76 17.54
CA ALA A 126 19.61 -8.02 16.48
C ALA A 126 19.96 -8.95 15.31
N GLU A 127 20.43 -10.15 15.63
CA GLU A 127 20.66 -11.22 14.64
C GLU A 127 19.33 -11.65 14.03
N GLY A 128 18.29 -11.81 14.85
CA GLY A 128 16.94 -12.10 14.38
C GLY A 128 16.37 -11.04 13.42
N ALA A 129 16.63 -9.75 13.66
CA ALA A 129 16.22 -8.68 12.76
C ALA A 129 16.97 -8.71 11.43
N ILE A 130 18.27 -9.00 11.44
CA ILE A 130 19.08 -9.14 10.24
C ILE A 130 18.64 -10.37 9.42
N ASP A 131 18.42 -11.51 10.08
CA ASP A 131 17.92 -12.75 9.45
C ASP A 131 16.52 -12.54 8.84
N ALA A 132 15.61 -11.92 9.58
CA ALA A 132 14.27 -11.63 9.08
C ALA A 132 14.28 -10.71 7.87
N LEU A 133 15.08 -9.64 7.89
CA LEU A 133 15.25 -8.76 6.73
C LEU A 133 15.91 -9.48 5.55
N ALA A 134 16.77 -10.48 5.79
CA ALA A 134 17.38 -11.27 4.71
C ALA A 134 16.39 -12.12 3.91
N LEU A 135 15.20 -12.40 4.44
CA LEU A 135 14.13 -13.07 3.70
C LEU A 135 13.58 -12.24 2.53
N LEU A 136 13.79 -10.93 2.53
CA LEU A 136 13.25 -10.05 1.49
C LEU A 136 13.85 -10.35 0.10
N ASP A 137 15.11 -10.76 0.04
CA ASP A 137 15.77 -11.07 -1.24
C ASP A 137 15.13 -12.28 -1.95
N PRO A 138 15.03 -13.48 -1.32
CA PRO A 138 14.38 -14.61 -1.96
C PRO A 138 12.89 -14.37 -2.24
N LEU A 139 12.20 -13.58 -1.40
CA LEU A 139 10.81 -13.18 -1.68
C LEU A 139 10.72 -12.24 -2.89
N GLU A 140 11.64 -11.31 -3.06
CA GLU A 140 11.70 -10.48 -4.27
C GLU A 140 11.99 -11.34 -5.51
N ASP A 141 12.91 -12.30 -5.40
CA ASP A 141 13.19 -13.27 -6.47
C ASP A 141 11.99 -14.14 -6.81
N GLN A 142 11.11 -14.43 -5.87
CA GLN A 142 9.90 -15.22 -6.11
C GLN A 142 8.77 -14.38 -6.74
N LEU A 143 8.53 -13.18 -6.20
CA LEU A 143 7.31 -12.41 -6.45
C LEU A 143 7.43 -11.36 -7.56
N SER A 144 8.65 -11.02 -7.99
CA SER A 144 8.87 -9.91 -8.93
C SER A 144 8.39 -10.23 -10.34
N VAL A 145 7.55 -9.37 -10.92
CA VAL A 145 7.21 -9.41 -12.36
C VAL A 145 8.32 -8.85 -13.27
N TYR A 146 9.36 -8.25 -12.68
CA TYR A 146 10.46 -7.61 -13.41
C TYR A 146 11.68 -8.53 -13.58
N ARG A 147 11.79 -9.59 -12.76
CA ARG A 147 12.85 -10.59 -12.84
C ARG A 147 12.35 -11.76 -13.67
N GLU A 148 12.97 -12.01 -14.82
CA GLU A 148 12.55 -13.08 -15.73
C GLU A 148 12.63 -14.48 -15.10
N SER A 149 13.58 -14.66 -14.18
CA SER A 149 13.81 -15.89 -13.42
C SER A 149 12.82 -16.12 -12.28
N SER A 150 11.96 -15.14 -11.95
CA SER A 150 11.05 -15.29 -10.82
C SER A 150 9.98 -16.34 -11.06
N GLU A 151 9.47 -16.89 -9.95
CA GLU A 151 8.39 -17.87 -10.01
C GLU A 151 7.12 -17.28 -10.63
N ILE A 152 6.77 -16.04 -10.29
CA ILE A 152 5.66 -15.31 -10.91
C ILE A 152 5.87 -15.07 -12.42
N SER A 153 7.07 -14.66 -12.84
CA SER A 153 7.36 -14.44 -14.25
C SER A 153 7.32 -15.75 -15.03
N ARG A 154 7.81 -16.86 -14.45
CA ARG A 154 7.68 -18.20 -15.02
C ARG A 154 6.21 -18.59 -15.15
N LEU A 155 5.44 -18.44 -14.08
CA LEU A 155 4.00 -18.73 -14.07
C LEU A 155 3.27 -17.96 -15.18
N ASN A 156 3.56 -16.67 -15.33
CA ASN A 156 2.97 -15.82 -16.36
C ASN A 156 3.30 -16.26 -17.80
N ARG A 157 4.42 -16.95 -18.02
CA ARG A 157 4.80 -17.47 -19.34
C ARG A 157 4.19 -18.84 -19.64
N THR A 158 3.97 -19.68 -18.63
CA THR A 158 3.70 -21.11 -18.85
C THR A 158 2.29 -21.55 -18.45
N ALA A 159 1.60 -20.83 -17.55
CA ALA A 159 0.31 -21.28 -17.00
C ALA A 159 -0.83 -21.30 -18.01
N ALA A 160 -0.72 -20.63 -19.16
CA ALA A 160 -1.71 -20.72 -20.23
C ALA A 160 -1.60 -22.01 -21.06
N THR A 161 -0.51 -22.77 -20.93
CA THR A 161 -0.28 -24.01 -21.68
C THR A 161 -0.60 -25.24 -20.84
N ASP A 162 -0.20 -25.26 -19.57
CA ASP A 162 -0.43 -26.38 -18.66
C ASP A 162 -0.54 -25.89 -17.22
N TRP A 163 -0.91 -26.81 -16.31
CA TRP A 163 -0.82 -26.63 -14.88
C TRP A 163 0.62 -26.41 -14.43
N VAL A 164 0.83 -25.37 -13.64
CA VAL A 164 2.14 -25.03 -13.08
C VAL A 164 2.05 -25.10 -11.58
N SER A 165 2.75 -26.06 -10.98
CA SER A 165 2.94 -26.09 -9.52
C SER A 165 3.76 -24.90 -9.05
N VAL A 166 3.34 -24.33 -7.93
CA VAL A 166 4.02 -23.24 -7.25
C VAL A 166 4.35 -23.63 -5.81
N GLU A 167 5.28 -22.89 -5.21
CA GLU A 167 5.57 -22.99 -3.79
C GLU A 167 4.32 -22.76 -2.91
N GLU A 168 4.30 -23.36 -1.74
CA GLU A 168 3.12 -23.42 -0.85
C GLU A 168 2.63 -22.04 -0.41
N ARG A 169 3.51 -21.20 0.10
CA ARG A 169 3.15 -19.86 0.59
C ARG A 169 2.78 -18.92 -0.56
N LEU A 170 3.38 -19.10 -1.73
CA LEU A 170 2.92 -18.44 -2.95
C LEU A 170 1.51 -18.88 -3.33
N TYR A 171 1.20 -20.18 -3.28
CA TYR A 171 -0.15 -20.68 -3.54
C TYR A 171 -1.18 -20.05 -2.58
N GLU A 172 -0.89 -20.04 -1.27
CA GLU A 172 -1.73 -19.40 -0.24
C GLU A 172 -1.94 -17.90 -0.51
N LEU A 173 -0.90 -17.20 -0.95
CA LEU A 173 -0.99 -15.80 -1.33
C LEU A 173 -1.92 -15.58 -2.53
N LEU A 174 -1.80 -16.42 -3.56
CA LEU A 174 -2.68 -16.38 -4.73
C LEU A 174 -4.13 -16.72 -4.35
N GLU A 175 -4.35 -17.68 -3.45
CA GLU A 175 -5.68 -17.95 -2.93
C GLU A 175 -6.26 -16.77 -2.14
N THR A 176 -5.44 -16.08 -1.36
CA THR A 176 -5.83 -14.85 -0.66
C THR A 176 -6.24 -13.77 -1.67
N GLY A 177 -5.46 -13.59 -2.74
CA GLY A 177 -5.81 -12.70 -3.84
C GLY A 177 -7.14 -13.08 -4.50
N ARG A 178 -7.41 -14.38 -4.70
CA ARG A 178 -8.68 -14.88 -5.28
C ARG A 178 -9.87 -14.65 -4.36
N ARG A 179 -9.68 -14.81 -3.05
CA ARG A 179 -10.70 -14.49 -2.05
C ARG A 179 -11.03 -12.99 -2.09
N LEU A 180 -10.00 -12.14 -2.11
CA LEU A 180 -10.16 -10.68 -2.14
C LEU A 180 -10.77 -10.18 -3.45
N HIS A 181 -10.44 -10.81 -4.58
CA HIS A 181 -11.10 -10.53 -5.86
C HIS A 181 -12.62 -10.70 -5.77
N ARG A 182 -13.07 -11.84 -5.25
CA ARG A 182 -14.50 -12.12 -5.06
C ARG A 182 -15.14 -11.19 -4.03
N LEU A 183 -14.48 -10.96 -2.90
CA LEU A 183 -14.98 -10.10 -1.83
C LEU A 183 -15.17 -8.64 -2.28
N THR A 184 -14.33 -8.19 -3.20
CA THR A 184 -14.29 -6.78 -3.66
C THR A 184 -15.03 -6.57 -4.98
N ASP A 185 -15.75 -7.59 -5.47
CA ASP A 185 -16.44 -7.57 -6.77
C ASP A 185 -15.50 -7.11 -7.90
N GLY A 186 -14.31 -7.72 -7.92
CA GLY A 186 -13.25 -7.46 -8.87
C GLY A 186 -12.49 -6.15 -8.68
N ALA A 187 -12.79 -5.31 -7.68
CA ALA A 187 -12.06 -4.04 -7.50
C ALA A 187 -10.57 -4.24 -7.14
N PHE A 188 -10.24 -5.35 -6.49
CA PHE A 188 -8.88 -5.88 -6.44
C PHE A 188 -8.77 -7.07 -7.39
N ASP A 189 -7.81 -7.04 -8.32
CA ASP A 189 -7.53 -8.16 -9.21
C ASP A 189 -6.02 -8.27 -9.43
N MET A 190 -5.43 -9.38 -8.97
CA MET A 190 -4.00 -9.61 -9.13
C MET A 190 -3.60 -9.86 -10.59
N THR A 191 -4.56 -10.10 -11.49
CA THR A 191 -4.30 -10.28 -12.94
C THR A 191 -4.26 -8.97 -13.72
N ALA A 192 -4.25 -7.81 -13.05
CA ALA A 192 -4.19 -6.49 -13.67
C ALA A 192 -2.82 -6.14 -14.34
N GLY A 193 -1.91 -7.11 -14.44
CA GLY A 193 -0.61 -6.96 -15.11
C GLY A 193 -0.70 -6.39 -16.54
N PRO A 194 -1.60 -6.88 -17.41
CA PRO A 194 -1.74 -6.37 -18.78
C PRO A 194 -2.11 -4.89 -18.81
N LEU A 195 -2.94 -4.43 -17.86
CA LEU A 195 -3.33 -3.02 -17.73
C LEU A 195 -2.12 -2.15 -17.34
N SER A 196 -1.36 -2.59 -16.33
CA SER A 196 -0.13 -1.88 -15.91
C SER A 196 0.87 -1.70 -17.06
N ARG A 197 0.96 -2.72 -17.94
CA ARG A 197 1.82 -2.68 -19.13
C ARG A 197 1.33 -1.69 -20.18
N VAL A 198 0.05 -1.71 -20.56
CA VAL A 198 -0.46 -0.78 -21.60
C VAL A 198 -0.46 0.68 -21.14
N TRP A 199 -0.64 0.94 -19.85
CA TRP A 199 -0.46 2.28 -19.28
C TRP A 199 1.02 2.70 -19.12
N GLY A 200 1.97 1.80 -19.34
CA GLY A 200 3.40 2.09 -19.23
C GLY A 200 3.91 2.26 -17.80
N PHE A 201 3.11 1.92 -16.78
CA PHE A 201 3.54 1.97 -15.38
C PHE A 201 4.65 0.96 -15.09
N HIS A 202 4.62 -0.20 -15.76
CA HIS A 202 5.68 -1.20 -15.68
C HIS A 202 7.07 -0.67 -16.11
N ARG A 203 7.13 0.34 -16.99
CA ARG A 203 8.38 0.96 -17.47
C ARG A 203 8.66 2.34 -16.87
N ARG A 204 7.77 2.84 -15.99
CA ARG A 204 7.79 4.22 -15.47
C ARG A 204 7.78 5.30 -16.57
N GLU A 205 7.33 4.96 -17.77
CA GLU A 205 7.26 5.89 -18.92
C GLU A 205 5.92 6.63 -18.94
N GLY A 206 4.83 5.98 -18.52
CA GLY A 206 3.49 6.56 -18.41
C GLY A 206 2.90 7.02 -19.76
N ARG A 207 1.86 6.34 -20.22
CA ARG A 207 1.13 6.75 -21.43
C ARG A 207 -0.37 6.51 -21.30
N VAL A 208 -1.15 7.27 -22.06
CA VAL A 208 -2.59 7.00 -22.20
C VAL A 208 -2.76 5.97 -23.33
N PRO A 209 -3.28 4.76 -23.05
CA PRO A 209 -3.52 3.76 -24.08
C PRO A 209 -4.70 4.16 -24.98
N THR A 210 -4.70 3.65 -26.21
CA THR A 210 -5.86 3.73 -27.10
C THR A 210 -7.00 2.85 -26.58
N ALA A 211 -8.23 3.12 -27.04
CA ALA A 211 -9.38 2.29 -26.67
C ALA A 211 -9.24 0.82 -27.11
N GLU A 212 -8.51 0.56 -28.20
CA GLU A 212 -8.22 -0.80 -28.68
C GLU A 212 -7.27 -1.53 -27.74
N GLU A 213 -6.13 -0.91 -27.42
CA GLU A 213 -5.14 -1.47 -26.49
C GLU A 213 -5.74 -1.74 -25.11
N LEU A 214 -6.61 -0.85 -24.64
CA LEU A 214 -7.28 -1.01 -23.36
C LEU A 214 -8.25 -2.19 -23.37
N ARG A 215 -9.03 -2.36 -24.44
CA ARG A 215 -9.97 -3.47 -24.60
C ARG A 215 -9.25 -4.81 -24.73
N GLU A 216 -8.15 -4.85 -25.47
CA GLU A 216 -7.28 -6.02 -25.57
C GLU A 216 -6.69 -6.39 -24.19
N ALA A 217 -6.19 -5.40 -23.44
CA ALA A 217 -5.68 -5.64 -22.09
C ALA A 217 -6.77 -6.15 -21.14
N LEU A 218 -7.96 -5.54 -21.14
CA LEU A 218 -9.12 -5.99 -20.34
C LEU A 218 -9.55 -7.42 -20.68
N SER A 219 -9.40 -7.84 -21.95
CA SER A 219 -9.68 -9.22 -22.36
C SER A 219 -8.73 -10.25 -21.73
N ARG A 220 -7.68 -9.82 -21.03
CA ARG A 220 -6.69 -10.66 -20.33
C ARG A 220 -6.72 -10.47 -18.82
N VAL A 221 -7.65 -9.67 -18.30
CA VAL A 221 -7.83 -9.44 -16.86
C VAL A 221 -9.05 -10.22 -16.36
N GLY A 222 -8.92 -10.78 -15.18
CA GLY A 222 -9.95 -11.53 -14.47
C GLY A 222 -9.33 -12.68 -13.70
N THR A 223 -9.28 -12.59 -12.36
CA THR A 223 -8.88 -13.72 -11.51
C THR A 223 -9.81 -14.92 -11.69
N ASP A 224 -11.08 -14.72 -12.07
CA ASP A 224 -12.01 -15.80 -12.44
C ASP A 224 -11.57 -16.62 -13.66
N ARG A 225 -10.56 -16.15 -14.40
CA ARG A 225 -9.94 -16.85 -15.54
C ARG A 225 -8.67 -17.61 -15.15
N VAL A 226 -8.38 -17.69 -13.86
CA VAL A 226 -7.29 -18.44 -13.28
C VAL A 226 -7.87 -19.62 -12.50
N GLU A 227 -7.45 -20.82 -12.84
CA GLU A 227 -7.83 -22.04 -12.15
C GLU A 227 -6.79 -22.42 -11.10
N PHE A 228 -7.28 -22.99 -10.00
CA PHE A 228 -6.52 -23.33 -8.81
C PHE A 228 -6.75 -24.81 -8.49
N ASP A 229 -5.68 -25.59 -8.41
CA ASP A 229 -5.69 -26.99 -7.94
C ASP A 229 -4.98 -27.04 -6.58
N ALA A 230 -5.77 -27.16 -5.51
CA ALA A 230 -5.26 -27.16 -4.14
C ALA A 230 -4.46 -28.41 -3.80
N ALA A 231 -4.82 -29.56 -4.39
CA ALA A 231 -4.13 -30.83 -4.11
C ALA A 231 -2.71 -30.82 -4.69
N ARG A 232 -2.53 -30.22 -5.87
CA ARG A 232 -1.22 -30.11 -6.54
C ARG A 232 -0.49 -28.78 -6.30
N ARG A 233 -1.15 -27.83 -5.60
CA ARG A 233 -0.71 -26.43 -5.47
C ARG A 233 -0.34 -25.84 -6.83
N ALA A 234 -1.23 -26.05 -7.79
CA ALA A 234 -0.98 -25.71 -9.20
C ALA A 234 -1.97 -24.67 -9.71
N ILE A 235 -1.50 -23.86 -10.65
CA ILE A 235 -2.24 -22.76 -11.27
C ILE A 235 -2.28 -22.96 -12.78
N ARG A 236 -3.42 -22.66 -13.39
CA ARG A 236 -3.60 -22.66 -14.86
C ARG A 236 -4.38 -21.42 -15.30
N TYR A 237 -4.03 -20.85 -16.44
CA TYR A 237 -4.70 -19.70 -17.05
C TYR A 237 -5.62 -20.18 -18.17
N LEU A 238 -6.87 -19.74 -18.14
CA LEU A 238 -7.88 -20.13 -19.11
C LEU A 238 -7.73 -19.41 -20.46
N VAL A 239 -7.04 -18.27 -20.49
CA VAL A 239 -6.75 -17.53 -21.72
C VAL A 239 -5.28 -17.11 -21.79
N PRO A 240 -4.65 -17.15 -22.98
CA PRO A 240 -3.31 -16.63 -23.16
C PRO A 240 -3.21 -15.13 -22.84
N GLY A 241 -2.08 -14.73 -22.24
CA GLY A 241 -1.77 -13.34 -21.96
C GLY A 241 -2.30 -12.80 -20.61
N ILE A 242 -2.93 -13.63 -19.78
CA ILE A 242 -3.10 -13.31 -18.35
C ILE A 242 -1.73 -13.08 -17.73
N GLU A 243 -1.64 -12.07 -16.87
CA GLU A 243 -0.41 -11.75 -16.15
C GLU A 243 -0.75 -11.39 -14.70
N ILE A 244 -0.40 -12.30 -13.80
CA ILE A 244 -0.46 -12.05 -12.36
C ILE A 244 0.65 -11.06 -11.99
N ASN A 245 0.25 -10.01 -11.29
CA ASN A 245 1.10 -8.99 -10.71
C ASN A 245 0.71 -8.79 -9.25
N LEU A 246 1.67 -9.07 -8.36
CA LEU A 246 1.46 -9.01 -6.91
C LEU A 246 1.78 -7.64 -6.31
N GLY A 247 1.88 -6.57 -7.10
CA GLY A 247 2.23 -5.23 -6.61
C GLY A 247 1.29 -4.69 -5.52
N GLY A 248 0.03 -5.12 -5.50
CA GLY A 248 -0.97 -4.72 -4.50
C GLY A 248 -1.11 -5.66 -3.30
N ILE A 249 -0.31 -6.73 -3.17
CA ILE A 249 -0.44 -7.72 -2.08
C ILE A 249 0.91 -8.30 -1.61
N GLY A 250 1.90 -8.36 -2.50
CA GLY A 250 3.18 -9.05 -2.28
C GLY A 250 4.06 -8.39 -1.23
N LYS A 251 4.00 -7.05 -1.08
CA LYS A 251 4.73 -6.35 -0.03
C LYS A 251 4.16 -6.70 1.35
N GLY A 252 2.84 -6.65 1.49
CA GLY A 252 2.15 -7.15 2.67
C GLY A 252 2.51 -8.60 2.98
N HIS A 253 2.51 -9.50 1.98
CA HIS A 253 2.96 -10.88 2.19
C HIS A 253 4.40 -10.96 2.73
N ALA A 254 5.33 -10.24 2.12
CA ALA A 254 6.72 -10.23 2.59
C ALA A 254 6.84 -9.65 4.02
N LEU A 255 6.03 -8.65 4.36
CA LEU A 255 5.95 -8.11 5.71
C LEU A 255 5.45 -9.15 6.72
N ASP A 256 4.42 -9.93 6.36
CA ASP A 256 3.94 -11.05 7.17
C ASP A 256 5.04 -12.12 7.37
N ARG A 257 5.83 -12.43 6.32
CA ARG A 257 6.97 -13.37 6.42
C ARG A 257 8.05 -12.86 7.37
N VAL A 258 8.40 -11.58 7.29
CA VAL A 258 9.42 -10.94 8.16
C VAL A 258 8.96 -11.00 9.62
N VAL A 259 7.70 -10.65 9.89
CA VAL A 259 7.13 -10.71 11.24
C VAL A 259 7.08 -12.14 11.77
N GLU A 260 6.67 -13.13 10.97
CA GLU A 260 6.70 -14.53 11.38
C GLU A 260 8.12 -14.98 11.75
N ARG A 261 9.13 -14.58 10.96
CA ARG A 261 10.53 -14.91 11.25
C ARG A 261 11.00 -14.30 12.57
N LEU A 262 10.69 -13.02 12.81
CA LEU A 262 11.00 -12.34 14.07
C LEU A 262 10.36 -13.02 15.28
N ILE A 263 9.09 -13.43 15.17
CA ILE A 263 8.40 -14.18 16.22
C ILE A 263 9.09 -15.52 16.48
N GLY A 264 9.58 -16.19 15.44
CA GLY A 264 10.39 -17.42 15.56
C GLY A 264 11.69 -17.22 16.34
N TRP A 265 12.29 -16.03 16.26
CA TRP A 265 13.42 -15.58 17.08
C TRP A 265 13.02 -15.12 18.49
N GLY A 266 11.75 -15.30 18.89
CA GLY A 266 11.26 -14.89 20.20
C GLY A 266 10.98 -13.39 20.35
N VAL A 267 11.07 -12.61 19.27
CA VAL A 267 10.71 -11.18 19.28
C VAL A 267 9.20 -11.04 19.34
N ARG A 268 8.68 -10.43 20.40
CA ARG A 268 7.23 -10.27 20.65
C ARG A 268 6.72 -8.85 20.42
N ASP A 269 7.57 -7.86 20.69
CA ASP A 269 7.26 -6.46 20.54
C ASP A 269 8.09 -5.91 19.38
N VAL A 270 7.43 -5.63 18.24
CA VAL A 270 8.10 -5.14 17.04
C VAL A 270 7.17 -4.32 16.15
N LEU A 271 7.74 -3.30 15.50
CA LEU A 271 7.10 -2.58 14.41
C LEU A 271 7.95 -2.74 13.14
N VAL A 272 7.36 -3.26 12.08
CA VAL A 272 8.02 -3.47 10.80
C VAL A 272 7.37 -2.61 9.73
N HIS A 273 8.19 -1.87 8.98
CA HIS A 273 7.76 -1.08 7.82
C HIS A 273 8.25 -1.72 6.52
N GLY A 274 7.32 -1.95 5.60
CA GLY A 274 7.57 -2.21 4.18
C GLY A 274 7.38 -0.92 3.38
N GLY A 275 8.45 -0.13 3.24
CA GLY A 275 8.37 1.21 2.67
C GLY A 275 7.55 2.16 3.53
N GLN A 276 6.67 2.93 2.90
CA GLN A 276 5.86 3.98 3.54
C GLN A 276 4.35 3.75 3.37
N SER A 277 3.95 2.51 3.04
CA SER A 277 2.57 2.13 2.76
C SER A 277 2.11 0.93 3.58
N SER A 278 3.03 0.09 4.04
CA SER A 278 2.70 -1.21 4.61
C SER A 278 3.46 -1.35 5.92
N VAL A 279 2.73 -1.61 7.00
CA VAL A 279 3.25 -1.64 8.37
C VAL A 279 2.65 -2.83 9.10
N ALA A 280 3.44 -3.55 9.90
CA ALA A 280 2.94 -4.61 10.75
C ALA A 280 3.48 -4.40 12.17
N ALA A 281 2.59 -4.53 13.15
CA ALA A 281 2.92 -4.36 14.56
C ALA A 281 2.60 -5.64 15.32
N ARG A 282 3.48 -6.03 16.23
CA ARG A 282 3.25 -7.08 17.22
C ARG A 282 3.55 -6.55 18.60
N GLY A 283 2.72 -6.94 19.56
CA GLY A 283 2.83 -6.46 20.93
C GLY A 283 2.73 -4.94 21.04
N ARG A 284 3.58 -4.34 21.85
CA ARG A 284 3.53 -2.92 22.23
C ARG A 284 4.92 -2.36 22.46
N ARG A 285 5.10 -1.05 22.23
CA ARG A 285 6.39 -0.39 22.44
C ARG A 285 6.90 -0.44 23.88
N ARG A 286 6.01 -0.42 24.89
CA ARG A 286 6.40 -0.46 26.31
C ARG A 286 5.35 -1.16 27.15
N ALA A 287 5.75 -1.65 28.32
CA ALA A 287 4.80 -2.05 29.35
C ALA A 287 3.84 -0.88 29.66
N GLY A 288 2.54 -1.15 29.59
CA GLY A 288 1.49 -0.13 29.78
C GLY A 288 1.10 0.67 28.53
N ALA A 289 1.81 0.54 27.40
CA ALA A 289 1.39 1.15 26.15
C ALA A 289 0.25 0.36 25.47
N GLU A 290 -0.69 1.07 24.85
CA GLU A 290 -1.80 0.52 24.06
C GLU A 290 -1.38 0.21 22.62
N GLY A 291 -0.25 -0.48 22.44
CA GLY A 291 0.32 -0.86 21.14
C GLY A 291 1.37 0.10 20.60
N TRP A 292 1.56 0.05 19.28
CA TRP A 292 2.50 0.87 18.51
C TRP A 292 1.78 2.03 17.81
N LEU A 293 2.31 3.24 17.94
CA LEU A 293 1.76 4.42 17.29
C LEU A 293 2.39 4.60 15.90
N VAL A 294 1.55 4.66 14.87
CA VAL A 294 1.97 4.76 13.46
C VAL A 294 1.39 6.03 12.84
N GLY A 295 2.26 6.90 12.33
CA GLY A 295 1.86 8.11 11.62
C GLY A 295 1.43 7.84 10.18
N LEU A 296 0.33 8.46 9.76
CA LEU A 296 -0.15 8.45 8.38
C LEU A 296 0.27 9.73 7.67
N SER A 297 0.89 9.61 6.49
CA SER A 297 1.31 10.76 5.69
C SER A 297 0.12 11.52 5.10
N HIS A 298 0.25 12.83 4.95
CA HIS A 298 -0.72 13.67 4.26
C HIS A 298 -0.68 13.38 2.74
N PRO A 299 -1.82 13.02 2.10
CA PRO A 299 -1.84 12.55 0.71
C PRO A 299 -1.52 13.64 -0.32
N VAL A 300 -1.66 14.91 0.06
CA VAL A 300 -1.41 16.07 -0.80
C VAL A 300 -0.10 16.79 -0.44
N TRP A 301 0.39 16.66 0.79
CA TRP A 301 1.51 17.45 1.32
C TRP A 301 2.63 16.54 1.81
N PRO A 302 3.65 16.30 0.98
CA PRO A 302 4.79 15.49 1.38
C PRO A 302 5.44 15.98 2.67
N GLY A 303 5.83 15.06 3.54
CA GLY A 303 6.49 15.36 4.82
C GLY A 303 5.54 15.74 5.97
N ARG A 304 4.25 15.99 5.70
CA ARG A 304 3.26 16.20 6.76
C ARG A 304 2.59 14.89 7.16
N ARG A 305 2.21 14.77 8.43
CA ARG A 305 1.33 13.71 8.92
C ARG A 305 -0.12 14.21 8.96
N LEU A 306 -1.05 13.34 8.65
CA LEU A 306 -2.49 13.60 8.61
C LEU A 306 -3.21 13.06 9.85
N ALA A 307 -2.73 11.93 10.36
CA ALA A 307 -3.31 11.22 11.48
C ALA A 307 -2.28 10.26 12.06
N GLU A 308 -2.58 9.72 13.23
CA GLU A 308 -1.85 8.61 13.85
C GLU A 308 -2.82 7.49 14.19
N ILE A 309 -2.36 6.24 14.08
CA ILE A 309 -3.14 5.04 14.36
C ILE A 309 -2.34 4.16 15.32
N ARG A 310 -3.00 3.65 16.37
CA ARG A 310 -2.45 2.62 17.25
C ARG A 310 -2.69 1.24 16.66
N LEU A 311 -1.62 0.45 16.52
CA LEU A 311 -1.64 -0.95 16.06
C LEU A 311 -1.15 -1.88 17.17
N GLN A 312 -1.84 -2.98 17.38
CA GLN A 312 -1.38 -4.06 18.26
C GLN A 312 -1.82 -5.39 17.64
N ASP A 313 -0.85 -6.22 17.30
CA ASP A 313 -1.07 -7.53 16.69
C ASP A 313 -1.87 -7.49 15.38
N GLU A 314 -1.65 -6.43 14.60
CA GLU A 314 -2.34 -6.12 13.35
C GLU A 314 -1.33 -5.58 12.31
N ALA A 315 -1.80 -5.42 11.09
CA ALA A 315 -1.06 -4.77 10.02
C ALA A 315 -1.91 -3.69 9.34
N LEU A 316 -1.24 -2.74 8.71
CA LEU A 316 -1.80 -1.56 8.07
C LEU A 316 -1.25 -1.44 6.66
N GLY A 317 -2.14 -1.28 5.69
CA GLY A 317 -1.84 -1.01 4.28
C GLY A 317 -2.44 0.32 3.86
N THR A 318 -1.73 1.09 3.04
CA THR A 318 -2.17 2.40 2.54
C THR A 318 -1.95 2.52 1.04
N SER A 319 -3.03 2.78 0.31
CA SER A 319 -3.03 3.03 -1.13
C SER A 319 -3.45 4.45 -1.44
N GLY A 320 -2.70 5.16 -2.30
CA GLY A 320 -3.00 6.54 -2.65
C GLY A 320 -2.30 7.03 -3.93
N THR A 321 -2.82 8.11 -4.49
CA THR A 321 -2.39 8.67 -5.80
C THR A 321 -1.12 9.52 -5.73
N GLY A 322 -0.60 9.83 -4.54
CA GLY A 322 0.48 10.81 -4.35
C GLY A 322 1.86 10.42 -4.87
N ARG A 323 2.17 9.12 -5.03
CA ARG A 323 3.57 8.67 -5.24
C ARG A 323 3.95 8.28 -6.67
N GLN A 324 3.11 7.54 -7.38
CA GLN A 324 3.35 7.15 -8.79
C GLN A 324 2.20 7.62 -9.67
N HIS A 325 2.49 8.63 -10.50
CA HIS A 325 1.57 9.23 -11.44
C HIS A 325 2.34 9.87 -12.62
N PHE A 326 1.64 10.12 -13.72
CA PHE A 326 2.14 10.95 -14.83
C PHE A 326 1.06 11.96 -15.26
N TYR A 327 1.47 12.97 -16.04
CA TYR A 327 0.56 13.98 -16.59
C TYR A 327 0.45 13.82 -18.10
N HIS A 328 -0.78 13.85 -18.62
CA HIS A 328 -1.04 13.89 -20.06
C HIS A 328 -2.18 14.86 -20.34
N GLN A 329 -1.94 15.83 -21.23
CA GLN A 329 -2.90 16.90 -21.57
C GLN A 329 -3.48 17.63 -20.34
N GLY A 330 -2.64 17.91 -19.34
CA GLY A 330 -3.06 18.60 -18.11
C GLY A 330 -3.85 17.76 -17.12
N LYS A 331 -4.13 16.48 -17.42
CA LYS A 331 -4.76 15.52 -16.50
C LYS A 331 -3.71 14.62 -15.85
N ARG A 332 -3.86 14.38 -14.55
CA ARG A 332 -3.02 13.46 -13.74
C ARG A 332 -3.57 12.04 -13.81
N TYR A 333 -2.71 11.05 -14.03
CA TYR A 333 -3.05 9.63 -14.07
C TYR A 333 -2.22 8.85 -13.04
N GLY A 334 -2.88 8.20 -12.09
CA GLY A 334 -2.23 7.39 -11.05
C GLY A 334 -2.01 5.93 -11.48
N HIS A 335 -1.07 5.26 -10.82
CA HIS A 335 -0.76 3.85 -11.05
C HIS A 335 -1.81 2.85 -10.54
N ILE A 336 -2.74 3.26 -9.68
CA ILE A 336 -3.83 2.41 -9.19
C ILE A 336 -4.92 2.38 -10.26
N LEU A 337 -5.10 1.24 -10.91
CA LEU A 337 -6.07 1.03 -11.99
C LEU A 337 -7.30 0.30 -11.44
N ASP A 338 -8.50 0.69 -11.89
CA ASP A 338 -9.69 -0.13 -11.73
C ASP A 338 -9.67 -1.25 -12.78
N PRO A 339 -9.46 -2.52 -12.39
CA PRO A 339 -9.32 -3.62 -13.34
C PRO A 339 -10.61 -3.91 -14.13
N ARG A 340 -11.76 -3.38 -13.71
CA ARG A 340 -13.06 -3.57 -14.39
C ARG A 340 -13.23 -2.60 -15.56
N THR A 341 -12.61 -1.43 -15.48
CA THR A 341 -12.69 -0.38 -16.50
C THR A 341 -11.38 -0.18 -17.24
N GLY A 342 -10.27 -0.60 -16.65
CA GLY A 342 -8.91 -0.38 -17.12
C GLY A 342 -8.40 1.04 -16.87
N MET A 343 -9.19 1.92 -16.22
CA MET A 343 -8.85 3.33 -16.02
C MET A 343 -8.21 3.56 -14.64
N PRO A 344 -7.29 4.54 -14.50
CA PRO A 344 -6.80 4.99 -13.20
C PRO A 344 -7.93 5.43 -12.28
N SER A 345 -7.89 4.99 -11.03
CA SER A 345 -8.80 5.45 -9.98
C SER A 345 -8.35 6.80 -9.40
N ASP A 346 -9.29 7.72 -9.27
CA ASP A 346 -9.19 8.98 -8.53
C ASP A 346 -10.28 9.10 -7.44
N ALA A 347 -10.91 7.98 -7.07
CA ALA A 347 -12.07 7.96 -6.17
C ALA A 347 -11.76 8.39 -4.73
N LEU A 348 -10.51 8.21 -4.28
CA LEU A 348 -10.01 8.62 -2.96
C LEU A 348 -8.65 9.31 -3.10
N LEU A 349 -8.29 10.17 -2.15
CA LEU A 349 -6.91 10.69 -2.04
C LEU A 349 -5.98 9.62 -1.46
N SER A 350 -6.46 8.90 -0.45
CA SER A 350 -5.80 7.76 0.19
C SER A 350 -6.83 6.84 0.84
N ALA A 351 -6.55 5.55 0.86
CA ALA A 351 -7.27 4.55 1.64
C ALA A 351 -6.27 3.82 2.52
N THR A 352 -6.47 3.88 3.83
CA THR A 352 -5.71 3.11 4.81
C THR A 352 -6.62 2.04 5.40
N VAL A 353 -6.19 0.78 5.34
CA VAL A 353 -6.90 -0.37 5.90
C VAL A 353 -6.00 -1.06 6.91
N ILE A 354 -6.57 -1.46 8.03
CA ILE A 354 -5.94 -2.27 9.06
C ILE A 354 -6.63 -3.63 9.07
N ALA A 355 -5.84 -4.70 9.08
CA ALA A 355 -6.29 -6.09 9.06
C ALA A 355 -5.33 -6.99 9.87
N PRO A 356 -5.70 -8.25 10.16
CA PRO A 356 -4.81 -9.17 10.88
C PRO A 356 -3.48 -9.44 10.16
N THR A 357 -3.50 -9.49 8.83
CA THR A 357 -2.31 -9.71 7.98
C THR A 357 -2.05 -8.51 7.09
N ALA A 358 -0.77 -8.26 6.79
CA ALA A 358 -0.34 -7.16 5.96
C ALA A 358 -0.71 -7.39 4.48
N ALA A 359 -0.70 -8.65 4.01
CA ALA A 359 -1.19 -9.00 2.68
C ALA A 359 -2.66 -8.58 2.50
N GLU A 360 -3.53 -8.89 3.45
CA GLU A 360 -4.92 -8.46 3.41
C GLU A 360 -5.06 -6.94 3.46
N ALA A 361 -4.30 -6.28 4.34
CA ALA A 361 -4.36 -4.84 4.49
C ALA A 361 -3.95 -4.09 3.20
N ASP A 362 -2.88 -4.51 2.53
CA ASP A 362 -2.39 -3.91 1.28
C ASP A 362 -3.42 -4.06 0.14
N ALA A 363 -3.93 -5.28 -0.04
CA ALA A 363 -4.88 -5.57 -1.11
C ALA A 363 -6.24 -4.92 -0.85
N ALA A 364 -6.71 -4.91 0.39
CA ALA A 364 -7.92 -4.21 0.79
C ALA A 364 -7.80 -2.69 0.62
N ALA A 365 -6.65 -2.10 0.94
CA ALA A 365 -6.41 -0.67 0.71
C ALA A 365 -6.47 -0.33 -0.78
N THR A 366 -5.89 -1.18 -1.65
CA THR A 366 -5.98 -1.03 -3.09
C THR A 366 -7.44 -1.11 -3.56
N ALA A 367 -8.19 -2.11 -3.08
CA ALA A 367 -9.60 -2.28 -3.39
C ALA A 367 -10.44 -1.07 -2.96
N CYS A 368 -10.24 -0.57 -1.74
CA CYS A 368 -10.96 0.58 -1.22
C CYS A 368 -10.70 1.84 -2.07
N HIS A 369 -9.45 2.06 -2.47
CA HIS A 369 -9.08 3.14 -3.37
C HIS A 369 -9.83 3.06 -4.72
N VAL A 370 -10.07 1.86 -5.24
CA VAL A 370 -10.85 1.65 -6.47
C VAL A 370 -12.36 1.78 -6.23
N LEU A 371 -12.87 1.27 -5.12
CA LEU A 371 -14.30 1.23 -4.79
C LEU A 371 -14.88 2.62 -4.44
N GLY A 372 -14.04 3.52 -3.95
CA GLY A 372 -14.48 4.83 -3.44
C GLY A 372 -15.15 4.73 -2.06
N GLU A 373 -15.52 5.88 -1.50
CA GLU A 373 -15.94 6.01 -0.09
C GLU A 373 -17.07 5.05 0.32
N ALA A 374 -18.24 5.15 -0.30
CA ALA A 374 -19.43 4.44 0.15
C ALA A 374 -19.32 2.90 0.07
N ARG A 375 -18.63 2.38 -0.96
CA ARG A 375 -18.40 0.94 -1.11
C ARG A 375 -17.27 0.45 -0.21
N SER A 376 -16.26 1.28 0.05
CA SER A 376 -15.16 0.96 0.98
C SER A 376 -15.66 0.82 2.41
N ILE A 377 -16.56 1.72 2.86
CA ILE A 377 -17.20 1.62 4.18
C ILE A 377 -17.87 0.27 4.33
N ARG A 378 -18.75 -0.11 3.38
CA ARG A 378 -19.43 -1.41 3.40
C ARG A 378 -18.49 -2.60 3.35
N LEU A 379 -17.45 -2.53 2.51
CA LEU A 379 -16.45 -3.60 2.40
C LEU A 379 -15.75 -3.81 3.75
N ILE A 380 -15.23 -2.74 4.35
CA ILE A 380 -14.56 -2.81 5.65
C ILE A 380 -15.56 -3.36 6.67
N GLU A 381 -16.74 -2.75 6.83
CA GLU A 381 -17.77 -3.19 7.78
C GLU A 381 -18.16 -4.67 7.64
N SER A 382 -18.15 -5.23 6.44
CA SER A 382 -18.42 -6.66 6.19
C SER A 382 -17.37 -7.62 6.77
N GLN A 383 -16.17 -7.13 7.08
CA GLN A 383 -15.05 -7.93 7.60
C GLN A 383 -14.83 -7.61 9.08
N PRO A 384 -15.18 -8.49 10.03
CA PRO A 384 -15.17 -8.17 11.47
C PRO A 384 -13.85 -7.63 12.01
N ASN A 385 -12.72 -8.11 11.49
CA ASN A 385 -11.37 -7.76 11.96
C ASN A 385 -10.70 -6.67 11.12
N TRP A 386 -11.45 -5.97 10.28
CA TRP A 386 -10.92 -4.85 9.49
C TRP A 386 -11.33 -3.52 10.10
N ARG A 387 -10.48 -2.53 9.95
CA ARG A 387 -10.79 -1.12 10.25
C ARG A 387 -10.07 -0.24 9.25
N GLY A 388 -10.43 1.04 9.18
CA GLY A 388 -9.83 1.89 8.15
C GLY A 388 -10.01 3.38 8.35
N LEU A 389 -9.23 4.12 7.59
CA LEU A 389 -9.30 5.56 7.47
C LEU A 389 -9.23 5.94 6.00
N LEU A 390 -10.28 6.57 5.47
CA LEU A 390 -10.29 7.09 4.11
C LEU A 390 -10.02 8.60 4.12
N ALA A 391 -9.20 9.05 3.18
CA ALA A 391 -8.97 10.46 2.90
C ALA A 391 -9.67 10.83 1.59
N VAL A 392 -10.62 11.75 1.66
CA VAL A 392 -11.45 12.21 0.53
C VAL A 392 -11.16 13.68 0.28
N ALA A 393 -11.18 14.09 -0.99
CA ALA A 393 -11.09 15.50 -1.35
C ALA A 393 -12.35 16.25 -0.91
N ASP A 394 -12.20 17.37 -0.21
CA ASP A 394 -13.30 18.17 0.34
C ASP A 394 -13.49 19.48 -0.43
N GLY A 395 -13.83 19.38 -1.73
CA GLY A 395 -14.21 20.49 -2.62
C GLY A 395 -13.12 21.52 -2.97
N ALA A 396 -12.19 21.79 -2.07
CA ALA A 396 -10.99 22.59 -2.25
C ALA A 396 -9.76 21.67 -2.35
N ARG A 397 -8.78 22.02 -3.20
CA ARG A 397 -7.59 21.19 -3.51
C ARG A 397 -6.77 20.78 -2.28
N ASP A 398 -6.89 21.54 -1.19
CA ASP A 398 -6.05 21.40 0.01
C ASP A 398 -6.81 20.89 1.23
N ARG A 399 -8.14 20.68 1.13
CA ARG A 399 -8.95 20.18 2.25
C ARG A 399 -9.14 18.69 2.13
N VAL A 400 -8.71 17.98 3.17
CA VAL A 400 -8.86 16.54 3.30
C VAL A 400 -9.94 16.25 4.36
N ARG A 401 -11.00 15.57 3.93
CA ARG A 401 -11.99 14.99 4.83
C ARG A 401 -11.58 13.57 5.17
N LEU A 402 -11.53 13.28 6.47
CA LEU A 402 -11.23 11.95 6.99
C LEU A 402 -12.51 11.20 7.31
N VAL A 403 -12.55 9.93 6.93
CA VAL A 403 -13.66 9.01 7.18
C VAL A 403 -13.13 7.81 7.96
N PRO A 404 -13.18 7.84 9.29
CA PRO A 404 -12.78 6.71 10.13
C PRO A 404 -13.85 5.61 10.09
N ILE A 405 -13.42 4.35 10.10
CA ILE A 405 -14.29 3.17 10.04
C ILE A 405 -13.80 2.18 11.10
N ARG A 406 -14.57 2.01 12.18
CA ARG A 406 -14.25 1.12 13.34
C ARG A 406 -12.86 1.34 13.95
N LEU A 407 -12.45 2.61 14.10
CA LEU A 407 -11.18 2.94 14.73
C LEU A 407 -11.30 3.18 16.24
N ASP A 408 -12.50 3.32 16.79
CA ASP A 408 -12.86 3.28 18.22
C ASP A 408 -11.81 3.86 19.20
N GLY A 409 -11.37 5.11 18.97
CA GLY A 409 -10.39 5.81 19.83
C GLY A 409 -8.92 5.39 19.65
N ARG A 410 -8.62 4.43 18.77
CA ARG A 410 -7.26 3.99 18.39
C ARG A 410 -6.63 4.83 17.29
N TRP A 411 -7.08 6.07 17.13
CA TRP A 411 -6.53 7.01 16.17
C TRP A 411 -6.74 8.46 16.60
N GLU A 412 -5.90 9.34 16.07
CA GLU A 412 -5.97 10.78 16.29
C GLU A 412 -5.73 11.50 14.97
N ARG A 413 -6.51 12.57 14.71
CA ARG A 413 -6.26 13.46 13.58
C ARG A 413 -5.19 14.48 13.99
N LEU A 414 -4.22 14.69 13.11
CA LEU A 414 -3.22 15.75 13.28
C LEU A 414 -3.65 16.98 12.45
N GLU A 415 -3.48 18.18 13.02
CA GLU A 415 -3.88 19.46 12.41
C GLU A 415 -3.05 19.86 11.18
#